data_AF-A0A368FXD7-F1
#
_entry.id   AF-A0A368FXD7-F1
#
_cell.length_a   1.000
_cell.length_b   1.000
_cell.length_c   1.000
_cell.angle_alpha   90.00
_cell.angle_beta   90.00
_cell.angle_gamma   90.00
#
_symmetry.space_group_name_H-M   'P 1'
#
loop_
_entity.id
_entity.type
_entity.pdbx_description
1 polymer ?
#
loop_
_entity_poly.entity_id
_entity_poly.type
_entity_poly.pdbx_seq_one_letter_code
_entity_poly.pdbx_strand_id
1 'polypeptide(L)'
;MPSDKNSSEIGGCLPTYEWCADTVRVPFPIYFVCFVFFFGISFPFTGSPSGTLYSEILGPRKQGLMQGLHSFGGSISQLVAPIITTYLFQHSGYQYVMVVQICTLCFAFVLVIVFYKRLVPLRMKPAPGKSAKYKNGVFYTM
;
A
#
# COMPACT_ATOMS: atom_id res chain seq x y z
N MET A 1 -13.27 -32.65 13.09
CA MET A 1 -14.24 -32.74 11.96
C MET A 1 -13.88 -33.95 11.12
N PRO A 2 -14.85 -34.73 10.60
CA PRO A 2 -14.58 -36.00 9.93
C PRO A 2 -13.79 -35.80 8.62
N SER A 3 -12.95 -36.78 8.32
CA SER A 3 -11.74 -36.68 7.48
C SER A 3 -11.95 -36.82 5.96
N ASP A 4 -13.15 -36.57 5.42
CA ASP A 4 -13.47 -37.01 4.04
C ASP A 4 -14.42 -36.09 3.25
N LYS A 5 -14.23 -34.77 3.33
CA LYS A 5 -14.90 -33.83 2.41
C LYS A 5 -13.92 -32.76 1.91
N ASN A 6 -13.74 -32.68 0.60
CA ASN A 6 -12.94 -31.67 -0.07
C ASN A 6 -13.39 -30.27 0.36
N SER A 7 -12.44 -29.42 0.76
CA SER A 7 -12.64 -28.03 1.22
C SER A 7 -13.47 -27.17 0.26
N SER A 8 -13.56 -27.60 -1.01
CA SER A 8 -14.34 -26.98 -2.09
C SER A 8 -15.85 -27.05 -1.91
N GLU A 9 -16.40 -28.03 -1.17
CA GLU A 9 -17.87 -28.23 -1.09
C GLU A 9 -18.55 -27.55 0.10
N ILE A 10 -17.80 -27.08 1.10
CA ILE A 10 -18.38 -26.49 2.34
C ILE A 10 -17.98 -25.01 2.52
N GLY A 11 -17.07 -24.48 1.67
CA GLY A 11 -16.57 -23.11 1.82
C GLY A 11 -15.89 -22.90 3.18
N GLY A 12 -15.19 -23.94 3.64
CA GLY A 12 -14.57 -24.05 4.95
C GLY A 12 -13.06 -24.17 4.88
N CYS A 13 -12.45 -24.15 6.07
CA CYS A 13 -11.02 -24.17 6.29
C CYS A 13 -10.38 -25.53 6.00
N LEU A 14 -9.10 -25.54 5.61
CA LEU A 14 -8.34 -26.77 5.47
C LEU A 14 -8.15 -27.43 6.86
N PRO A 15 -8.37 -28.75 7.02
CA PRO A 15 -8.25 -29.43 8.32
C PRO A 15 -6.85 -29.39 8.93
N THR A 16 -5.82 -29.00 8.17
CA THR A 16 -4.45 -28.79 8.64
C THR A 16 -4.29 -27.53 9.51
N TYR A 17 -5.24 -26.60 9.47
CA TYR A 17 -5.15 -25.34 10.21
C TYR A 17 -5.81 -25.43 11.59
N GLU A 18 -4.98 -25.48 12.64
CA GLU A 18 -5.45 -25.56 14.03
C GLU A 18 -6.27 -24.33 14.46
N TRP A 19 -5.90 -23.13 13.98
CA TRP A 19 -6.59 -21.87 14.28
C TRP A 19 -8.03 -21.82 13.78
N CYS A 20 -8.44 -22.74 12.92
CA CYS A 20 -9.79 -22.77 12.39
C CYS A 20 -10.84 -23.38 13.31
N ALA A 21 -10.42 -24.08 14.36
CA ALA A 21 -11.35 -24.63 15.34
C ALA A 21 -12.01 -23.53 16.18
N ASP A 22 -11.26 -22.47 16.51
CA ASP A 22 -11.69 -21.42 17.44
C ASP A 22 -12.21 -20.14 16.75
N THR A 23 -12.10 -20.07 15.42
CA THR A 23 -12.31 -18.83 14.69
C THR A 23 -13.72 -18.71 14.08
N VAL A 24 -14.37 -17.56 14.28
CA VAL A 24 -15.70 -17.26 13.71
C VAL A 24 -15.61 -17.01 12.21
N ARG A 25 -16.55 -17.60 11.45
CA ARG A 25 -16.68 -17.43 10.01
C ARG A 25 -17.18 -16.02 9.66
N VAL A 26 -16.47 -15.34 8.77
CA VAL A 26 -16.88 -14.01 8.27
C VAL A 26 -18.03 -14.17 7.25
N PRO A 27 -19.16 -13.45 7.42
CA PRO A 27 -20.26 -13.49 6.45
C PRO A 27 -19.83 -12.89 5.11
N PHE A 28 -19.95 -13.70 4.06
CA PHE A 28 -19.48 -13.35 2.71
C PHE A 28 -20.05 -12.03 2.14
N PRO A 29 -21.35 -11.70 2.30
CA PRO A 29 -21.90 -10.45 1.78
C PRO A 29 -21.29 -9.20 2.43
N ILE A 30 -21.06 -9.23 3.75
CA ILE A 30 -20.46 -8.11 4.48
C ILE A 30 -19.01 -7.93 4.04
N TYR A 31 -18.26 -9.03 3.93
CA TYR A 31 -16.89 -8.99 3.43
C TYR A 31 -16.82 -8.36 2.03
N PHE A 32 -17.70 -8.78 1.10
CA PHE A 32 -17.70 -8.28 -0.27
C PHE A 32 -18.03 -6.79 -0.34
N VAL A 33 -19.07 -6.34 0.37
CA VAL A 33 -19.45 -4.92 0.42
C VAL A 33 -18.30 -4.09 1.01
N CYS A 34 -17.72 -4.53 2.12
CA CYS A 34 -16.60 -3.81 2.74
C CYS A 34 -15.38 -3.75 1.83
N PHE A 35 -15.06 -4.84 1.15
CA PHE A 35 -13.92 -4.90 0.23
C PHE A 35 -14.10 -3.95 -0.95
N VAL A 36 -15.27 -3.97 -1.61
CA VAL A 36 -15.52 -3.11 -2.78
C VAL A 36 -15.53 -1.64 -2.40
N PHE A 37 -16.26 -1.26 -1.34
CA PHE A 37 -16.41 0.15 -0.99
C PHE A 37 -15.20 0.72 -0.25
N PHE A 38 -14.72 0.06 0.82
CA PHE A 38 -13.62 0.61 1.61
C PHE A 38 -12.29 0.41 0.91
N PHE A 39 -11.96 -0.82 0.47
CA PHE A 39 -10.66 -1.08 -0.14
C PHE A 39 -10.57 -0.52 -1.56
N GLY A 40 -11.65 -0.65 -2.35
CA GLY A 40 -11.73 -0.14 -3.71
C GLY A 40 -11.58 1.39 -3.80
N ILE A 41 -12.08 2.14 -2.82
CA ILE A 41 -11.90 3.60 -2.76
C ILE A 41 -10.54 3.96 -2.14
N SER A 42 -10.11 3.27 -1.09
CA SER A 42 -8.87 3.64 -0.37
C SER A 42 -7.60 3.49 -1.23
N PHE A 43 -7.55 2.45 -2.08
CA PHE A 43 -6.39 2.15 -2.91
C PHE A 43 -6.03 3.28 -3.90
N PRO A 44 -6.94 3.78 -4.77
CA PRO A 44 -6.63 4.87 -5.68
C PRO A 44 -6.34 6.19 -4.96
N PHE A 45 -7.04 6.47 -3.85
CA PHE A 45 -6.83 7.67 -3.05
C PHE A 45 -5.47 7.70 -2.34
N THR A 46 -4.83 6.55 -2.12
CA THR A 46 -3.49 6.49 -1.53
C THR A 46 -2.41 6.39 -2.60
N GLY A 47 -2.64 5.59 -3.63
CA GLY A 47 -1.67 5.34 -4.70
C GLY A 47 -1.45 6.53 -5.63
N SER A 48 -2.51 7.24 -6.02
CA SER A 48 -2.39 8.36 -6.96
C SER A 48 -1.62 9.56 -6.37
N PRO A 49 -2.01 10.12 -5.20
CA PRO A 49 -1.32 11.31 -4.69
C PRO A 49 0.09 11.01 -4.19
N SER A 50 0.42 9.78 -3.78
CA SER A 50 1.78 9.46 -3.32
C SER A 50 2.82 9.61 -4.43
N GLY A 51 2.53 9.11 -5.65
CA GLY A 51 3.40 9.27 -6.81
C GLY A 51 3.52 10.73 -7.28
N THR A 52 2.41 11.47 -7.26
CA THR A 52 2.39 12.90 -7.60
C THR A 52 3.18 13.72 -6.59
N LEU A 53 2.94 13.52 -5.29
CA LEU A 53 3.63 14.20 -4.21
C LEU A 53 5.14 13.95 -4.26
N TYR A 54 5.55 12.69 -4.51
CA TYR A 54 6.96 12.35 -4.66
C TYR A 54 7.63 13.11 -5.82
N SER A 55 6.93 13.25 -6.94
CA SER A 55 7.43 13.98 -8.12
C SER A 55 7.53 15.49 -7.87
N GLU A 56 6.55 16.09 -7.19
CA GLU A 56 6.53 17.51 -6.82
C GLU A 56 7.59 17.87 -5.77
N ILE A 57 7.92 16.95 -4.84
CA ILE A 57 8.99 17.13 -3.85
C ILE A 57 10.37 17.06 -4.51
N LEU A 58 10.54 16.29 -5.58
CA LEU A 58 11.84 16.10 -6.23
C LEU A 58 12.16 17.21 -7.24
N GLY A 59 11.14 17.69 -7.96
CA GLY A 59 11.28 18.65 -9.05
C GLY A 59 11.99 18.09 -10.29
N PRO A 60 12.40 18.94 -11.25
CA PRO A 60 12.91 18.51 -12.56
C PRO A 60 14.34 17.90 -12.52
N ARG A 61 15.00 17.85 -11.35
CA ARG A 61 16.38 17.38 -11.23
C ARG A 61 16.43 15.91 -10.84
N LYS A 62 17.02 15.06 -11.70
CA LYS A 62 17.24 13.61 -11.44
C LYS A 62 15.95 12.81 -11.15
N GLN A 63 14.83 13.20 -11.75
CA GLN A 63 13.52 12.57 -11.55
C GLN A 63 13.52 11.07 -11.86
N GLY A 64 14.16 10.65 -12.97
CA GLY A 64 14.15 9.25 -13.41
C GLY A 64 14.78 8.27 -12.41
N LEU A 65 15.96 8.57 -11.86
CA LEU A 65 16.63 7.66 -10.91
C LEU A 65 15.85 7.50 -9.61
N MET A 66 15.33 8.61 -9.08
CA MET A 66 14.62 8.63 -7.80
C MET A 66 13.24 7.98 -7.91
N GLN A 67 12.49 8.25 -9.00
CA GLN A 67 11.25 7.52 -9.29
C GLN A 67 11.53 6.04 -9.56
N GLY A 68 12.65 5.70 -10.20
CA GLY A 68 13.10 4.32 -10.37
C GLY A 68 13.34 3.62 -9.03
N LEU A 69 14.01 4.27 -8.07
CA LEU A 69 14.22 3.73 -6.73
C LEU A 69 12.89 3.55 -5.96
N HIS A 70 11.98 4.52 -6.08
CA HIS A 70 10.64 4.41 -5.49
C HIS A 70 9.86 3.21 -6.05
N SER A 71 9.88 3.03 -7.38
CA SER A 71 9.24 1.90 -8.05
C SER A 71 9.88 0.56 -7.65
N PHE A 72 11.22 0.51 -7.55
CA PHE A 72 11.95 -0.66 -7.09
C PHE A 72 11.53 -1.08 -5.66
N GLY A 73 11.39 -0.11 -4.75
CA GLY A 73 10.87 -0.36 -3.41
C GLY A 73 9.45 -0.94 -3.42
N GLY A 74 8.58 -0.42 -4.29
CA GLY A 74 7.24 -0.96 -4.53
C GLY A 74 7.28 -2.43 -4.97
N SER A 75 8.11 -2.76 -5.96
CA SER A 75 8.26 -4.13 -6.45
C SER A 75 8.79 -5.09 -5.38
N ILE A 76 9.79 -4.69 -4.59
CA ILE A 76 10.28 -5.49 -3.46
C ILE A 76 9.15 -5.74 -2.45
N SER A 77 8.38 -4.70 -2.12
CA SER A 77 7.27 -4.85 -1.16
C SER A 77 6.22 -5.85 -1.64
N GLN A 78 5.93 -5.88 -2.94
CA GLN A 78 4.99 -6.84 -3.55
C GLN A 78 5.52 -8.28 -3.55
N LEU A 79 6.84 -8.48 -3.57
CA LEU A 79 7.44 -9.82 -3.42
C LEU A 79 7.41 -10.28 -1.97
N VAL A 80 7.76 -9.40 -1.03
CA VAL A 80 7.93 -9.76 0.39
C VAL A 80 6.59 -9.89 1.11
N ALA A 81 5.63 -9.01 0.85
CA ALA A 81 4.33 -8.99 1.53
C ALA A 81 3.55 -10.31 1.46
N PRO A 82 3.35 -10.95 0.29
CA PRO A 82 2.59 -12.21 0.21
C PRO A 82 3.33 -13.36 0.88
N ILE A 83 4.67 -13.40 0.85
CA ILE A 83 5.46 -14.46 1.50
C ILE A 83 5.25 -14.40 3.02
N ILE A 84 5.43 -13.22 3.62
CA ILE A 84 5.25 -13.03 5.06
C ILE A 84 3.79 -13.28 5.45
N THR A 85 2.84 -12.74 4.68
CA THR A 85 1.41 -12.86 4.99
C THR A 85 0.94 -14.30 4.90
N THR A 86 1.39 -15.06 3.89
CA THR A 86 1.02 -16.47 3.73
C THR A 86 1.59 -17.32 4.86
N TYR A 87 2.85 -17.11 5.21
CA TYR A 87 3.48 -17.81 6.32
C TYR A 87 2.75 -17.55 7.65
N LEU A 88 2.44 -16.28 7.92
CA LEU A 88 1.72 -15.88 9.14
C LEU A 88 0.27 -16.40 9.14
N PHE A 89 -0.40 -16.40 7.99
CA PHE A 89 -1.75 -16.94 7.85
C PHE A 89 -1.80 -18.44 8.15
N GLN A 90 -0.83 -19.22 7.67
CA GLN A 90 -0.78 -20.66 7.90
C GLN A 90 -0.64 -21.00 9.39
N HIS A 91 0.20 -20.27 10.13
CA HIS A 91 0.49 -20.55 11.53
C HIS A 91 -0.48 -19.90 12.53
N SER A 92 -0.88 -18.66 12.29
CA SER A 92 -1.60 -17.84 13.28
C SER A 92 -3.03 -17.48 12.85
N GLY A 93 -3.44 -17.81 11.63
CA GLY A 93 -4.75 -17.49 11.09
C GLY A 93 -4.92 -16.01 10.71
N TYR A 94 -6.15 -15.65 10.32
CA TYR A 94 -6.40 -14.33 9.71
C TYR A 94 -6.36 -13.16 10.71
N GLN A 95 -6.68 -13.38 11.99
CA GLN A 95 -6.79 -12.29 12.96
C GLN A 95 -5.45 -11.59 13.17
N TYR A 96 -4.37 -12.36 13.32
CA TYR A 96 -3.02 -11.82 13.48
C TYR A 96 -2.51 -11.14 12.21
N VAL A 97 -2.82 -11.68 11.03
CA VAL A 97 -2.53 -11.04 9.74
C VAL A 97 -3.18 -9.64 9.69
N MET A 98 -4.44 -9.53 10.10
CA MET A 98 -5.14 -8.24 10.14
C MET A 98 -4.51 -7.27 11.13
N VAL A 99 -4.10 -7.73 12.32
CA VAL A 99 -3.39 -6.90 13.30
C VAL A 99 -2.07 -6.37 12.75
N VAL A 100 -1.26 -7.23 12.11
CA VAL A 100 0.01 -6.82 11.49
C VAL A 100 -0.23 -5.80 10.37
N GLN A 101 -1.28 -5.98 9.57
CA GLN A 101 -1.66 -5.02 8.53
C GLN A 101 -2.04 -3.66 9.12
N ILE A 102 -2.86 -3.64 10.17
CA ILE A 102 -3.26 -2.41 10.88
C ILE A 102 -2.03 -1.73 11.48
N CYS A 103 -1.15 -2.46 12.14
CA CYS A 103 0.09 -1.93 12.70
C CYS A 103 0.98 -1.29 11.62
N THR A 104 1.12 -1.94 10.46
CA THR A 104 1.91 -1.43 9.33
C THR A 104 1.30 -0.13 8.76
N LEU A 105 -0.02 -0.07 8.62
CA LEU A 105 -0.74 1.13 8.18
C LEU A 105 -0.62 2.27 9.19
N CYS A 106 -0.81 1.99 10.48
CA CYS A 106 -0.63 2.97 11.55
C CYS A 106 0.80 3.52 11.57
N PHE A 107 1.80 2.65 11.44
CA PHE A 107 3.20 3.06 11.35
C PHE A 107 3.47 3.97 10.15
N ALA A 108 2.96 3.61 8.97
CA ALA A 108 3.06 4.46 7.78
C ALA A 108 2.38 5.82 7.97
N PHE A 109 1.20 5.85 8.59
CA PHE A 109 0.47 7.09 8.89
C PHE A 109 1.24 7.98 9.87
N VAL A 110 1.82 7.40 10.92
CA VAL A 110 2.67 8.13 11.87
C VAL A 110 3.90 8.72 11.16
N LEU A 111 4.56 7.97 10.28
CA LEU A 111 5.68 8.50 9.49
C LEU A 111 5.26 9.69 8.63
N VAL A 112 4.09 9.62 7.98
CA VAL A 112 3.57 10.75 7.19
C VAL A 112 3.32 11.98 8.07
N ILE A 113 2.76 11.81 9.26
CA ILE A 113 2.53 12.93 10.20
C ILE A 113 3.86 13.55 10.65
N VAL A 114 4.82 12.72 11.07
CA VAL A 114 6.14 13.18 11.56
C VAL A 114 6.88 13.95 10.46
N PHE A 115 6.85 13.45 9.22
CA PHE A 115 7.51 14.10 8.09
C PHE A 115 6.64 15.09 7.33
N TYR A 116 5.42 15.40 7.80
CA TYR A 116 4.45 16.26 7.09
C TYR A 116 5.04 17.62 6.71
N LYS A 117 5.84 18.21 7.60
CA LYS A 117 6.54 19.49 7.36
C LYS A 117 7.59 19.42 6.24
N ARG A 118 8.12 18.23 5.95
CA ARG A 118 9.09 18.00 4.86
C ARG A 118 8.40 17.66 3.53
N LEU A 119 7.17 17.15 3.56
CA LEU A 119 6.36 16.77 2.39
C LEU A 119 5.80 17.99 1.60
N VAL A 120 6.39 19.17 1.76
CA VAL A 120 5.97 20.39 1.06
C VAL A 120 6.56 20.39 -0.35
N PRO A 121 5.76 20.67 -1.39
CA PRO A 121 6.25 20.71 -2.78
C PRO A 121 7.33 21.78 -2.93
N LEU A 122 8.38 21.46 -3.69
CA LEU A 122 9.44 22.42 -4.01
C LEU A 122 8.82 23.63 -4.70
N ARG A 123 8.98 24.82 -4.11
CA ARG A 123 8.56 26.11 -4.68
C ARG A 123 9.49 26.55 -5.82
N MET A 124 9.70 25.66 -6.80
CA MET A 124 10.39 25.92 -8.06
C MET A 124 9.43 25.85 -9.27
N LYS A 125 8.13 26.09 -9.06
CA LYS A 125 7.26 26.53 -10.16
C LYS A 125 7.51 28.03 -10.33
N PRO A 126 8.25 28.50 -11.36
CA PRO A 126 8.12 29.89 -11.74
C PRO A 126 6.63 30.15 -12.07
N ALA A 127 6.15 31.35 -11.79
CA ALA A 127 4.82 31.75 -12.25
C ALA A 127 4.71 31.55 -13.77
N PRO A 128 3.51 31.21 -14.31
CA PRO A 128 3.31 31.11 -15.76
C PRO A 128 3.91 32.34 -16.46
N GLY A 129 4.82 32.11 -17.40
CA GLY A 129 5.52 33.19 -18.11
C GLY A 129 6.78 33.77 -17.46
N LYS A 130 7.27 33.26 -16.32
CA LYS A 130 8.59 33.63 -15.77
C LYS A 130 9.63 32.55 -16.00
N SER A 131 10.84 32.96 -16.41
CA SER A 131 11.98 32.08 -16.62
C SER A 131 12.64 31.71 -15.29
N ALA A 132 12.75 30.41 -14.99
CA ALA A 132 13.63 29.94 -13.93
C ALA A 132 15.01 29.67 -14.51
N LYS A 133 16.02 30.42 -14.06
CA LYS A 133 17.41 30.26 -14.50
C LYS A 133 17.99 29.00 -13.84
N TYR A 134 18.36 28.01 -14.65
CA TYR A 134 18.98 26.76 -14.19
C TYR A 134 20.44 26.70 -14.61
N LYS A 135 21.25 25.87 -13.95
CA LYS A 135 22.70 25.78 -14.20
C LYS A 135 23.03 25.36 -15.66
N ASN A 136 22.07 24.72 -16.35
CA ASN A 136 22.22 24.21 -17.71
C ASN A 136 21.14 24.75 -18.69
N GLY A 137 20.48 25.87 -18.40
CA GLY A 137 19.49 26.47 -19.33
C GLY A 137 18.29 27.12 -18.66
N VAL A 138 17.30 27.49 -19.47
CA VAL A 138 16.05 28.12 -19.01
C VAL A 138 14.89 27.15 -19.23
N PHE A 139 14.13 26.85 -18.18
CA PHE A 139 12.91 26.04 -18.26
C PHE A 139 11.69 26.97 -18.28
N TYR A 140 10.82 26.77 -19.26
CA TYR A 140 9.54 27.46 -19.37
C TYR A 140 8.43 26.51 -18.90
N THR A 141 7.60 26.97 -17.96
CA THR A 141 6.30 26.36 -17.70
C THR A 141 5.31 27.07 -18.62
N MET A 142 4.70 26.34 -19.56
CA MET A 142 3.55 26.84 -20.32
C MET A 142 2.32 26.88 -19.42
#